data_AF-A0AAE1JCJ9-F1
#
_entry.id   AF-A0AAE1JCJ9-F1
#
_cell.length_a   1.000
_cell.length_b   1.000
_cell.length_c   1.000
_cell.angle_alpha   90.00
_cell.angle_beta   90.00
_cell.angle_gamma   90.00
#
_symmetry.space_group_name_H-M   'P 1'
#
loop_
_entity.id
_entity.type
_entity.pdbx_description
1 polymer ?
#
loop_
_entity_poly.entity_id
_entity_poly.type
_entity_poly.pdbx_seq_one_letter_code
_entity_poly.pdbx_strand_id
1 'polypeptide(L)' 'MMLDRLLSLLASHSVLHCSVIDDEQGTKQRTYSLSPVSKHFVSDSNGVSVGHLLTLIQDRVFLESWRELN' A
#
# COMPACT_ATOMS: atom_id res chain seq x y z
N MET A 1 -3.87 11.73 -9.84
CA MET A 1 -4.46 10.51 -10.45
C MET A 1 -3.70 9.22 -10.09
N MET A 2 -2.36 9.18 -10.14
CA MET A 2 -1.61 7.94 -9.82
C MET A 2 -1.72 7.52 -8.35
N LEU A 3 -1.59 8.46 -7.41
CA LEU A 3 -1.72 8.18 -5.98
C LEU A 3 -3.10 7.61 -5.62
N ASP A 4 -4.17 8.22 -6.11
CA ASP A 4 -5.55 7.74 -5.89
C ASP A 4 -5.75 6.31 -6.42
N ARG A 5 -5.15 5.96 -7.57
CA ARG A 5 -5.16 4.60 -8.11
C ARG A 5 -4.38 3.62 -7.23
N LEU A 6 -3.20 4.02 -6.74
CA LEU A 6 -2.41 3.20 -5.82
C LEU A 6 -3.14 2.97 -4.50
N LEU A 7 -3.69 4.02 -3.89
CA LEU A 7 -4.45 3.93 -2.65
C LEU A 7 -5.73 3.08 -2.84
N SER A 8 -6.41 3.22 -3.99
CA SER A 8 -7.55 2.38 -4.36
C SER A 8 -7.17 0.90 -4.51
N LEU A 9 -6.01 0.60 -5.10
CA LEU A 9 -5.49 -0.77 -5.22
C LEU A 9 -5.17 -1.36 -3.84
N LEU A 10 -4.52 -0.59 -2.97
CA LEU A 10 -4.23 -1.02 -1.60
C LEU A 10 -5.53 -1.24 -0.81
N ALA A 11 -6.53 -0.40 -1.00
CA ALA A 11 -7.84 -0.56 -0.40
C ALA A 11 -8.59 -1.80 -0.90
N SER A 12 -8.49 -2.15 -2.19
CA SER A 12 -9.11 -3.37 -2.73
C SER A 12 -8.49 -4.65 -2.17
N HIS A 13 -7.26 -4.57 -1.63
CA HIS A 13 -6.56 -5.66 -0.95
C HIS A 13 -6.64 -5.52 0.59
N SER A 14 -7.54 -4.69 1.12
CA SER A 14 -7.74 -4.44 2.56
C SER A 14 -6.52 -3.91 3.31
N VAL A 15 -5.49 -3.44 2.59
CA VAL A 15 -4.32 -2.77 3.18
C VAL A 15 -4.69 -1.39 3.67
N LEU A 16 -5.68 -0.75 3.06
CA LEU A 16 -6.28 0.51 3.51
C LEU A 16 -7.80 0.34 3.62
N HIS A 17 -8.43 1.18 4.43
CA HIS A 17 -9.87 1.43 4.32
C HIS A 17 -10.10 2.62 3.39
N CYS A 18 -11.15 2.54 2.59
CA CYS A 18 -11.58 3.63 1.70
C CYS A 18 -13.01 4.02 2.05
N SER A 19 -13.26 5.31 2.22
CA SER A 19 -14.58 5.87 2.50
C SER A 19 -14.86 7.05 1.58
N VAL A 20 -16.10 7.19 1.13
CA VAL A 20 -16.55 8.33 0.32
C VAL A 20 -17.29 9.28 1.25
N ILE A 21 -16.81 10.52 1.33
CA ILE A 21 -17.43 11.60 2.10
C ILE A 21 -17.93 12.67 1.14
N ASP A 22 -18.99 13.37 1.52
CA ASP A 22 -19.43 14.58 0.83
C ASP A 22 -18.68 15.78 1.41
N ASP A 23 -18.10 16.60 0.54
CA ASP A 23 -17.45 17.87 0.88
C ASP A 23 -18.51 18.95 1.18
N GLU A 24 -18.10 20.08 1.77
CA GLU A 24 -18.99 21.21 2.11
C GLU A 24 -19.74 21.76 0.90
N GLN A 25 -19.21 21.57 -0.31
CA GLN A 25 -19.84 21.94 -1.58
C GLN A 25 -20.63 20.79 -2.25
N GLY A 26 -20.88 19.68 -1.55
CA GLY A 26 -21.63 18.52 -2.05
C GLY A 26 -20.87 17.65 -3.06
N THR A 27 -19.54 17.81 -3.14
CA THR A 27 -18.69 17.00 -4.00
C THR A 27 -18.25 15.74 -3.28
N LYS A 28 -18.34 14.57 -3.93
CA LYS A 28 -17.88 13.30 -3.34
C LYS A 28 -16.37 13.18 -3.38
N GLN A 29 -15.74 13.05 -2.21
CA GLN A 29 -14.30 12.84 -2.06
C GLN A 29 -14.02 11.46 -1.45
N ARG A 30 -13.01 10.75 -1.98
CA ARG A 30 -12.49 9.54 -1.34
C ARG A 30 -11.46 9.90 -0.28
N THR A 31 -11.60 9.27 0.87
CA THR A 31 -10.64 9.30 1.96
C THR A 31 -10.12 7.90 2.22
N TYR A 32 -8.86 7.82 2.62
CA TYR A 32 -8.19 6.57 2.91
C TYR A 32 -7.68 6.59 4.34
N SER A 33 -7.86 5.49 5.06
CA SER A 33 -7.34 5.31 6.41
C SER A 33 -6.60 3.98 6.54
N LEU A 34 -5.72 3.88 7.53
CA LEU A 34 -4.95 2.67 7.78
C LEU A 34 -5.87 1.56 8.31
N SER A 35 -5.72 0.36 7.77
CA SER A 35 -6.30 -0.85 8.33
C SER A 35 -5.32 -1.49 9.34
N PRO A 36 -5.77 -2.48 10.14
CA PRO A 36 -4.87 -3.22 11.02
C PRO A 36 -3.70 -3.90 10.28
N VAL A 37 -3.85 -4.20 8.99
CA VAL A 37 -2.79 -4.81 8.15
C VAL A 37 -1.71 -3.79 7.82
N SER A 38 -2.04 -2.50 7.69
CA SER A 38 -1.06 -1.45 7.36
C SER A 38 0.07 -1.34 8.39
N LYS A 39 -0.17 -1.76 9.64
CA LYS A 39 0.85 -1.73 10.73
C LYS A 39 2.12 -2.50 10.38
N HIS A 40 2.03 -3.53 9.54
CA HIS A 40 3.16 -4.35 9.15
C HIS A 40 4.08 -3.67 8.13
N PHE A 41 3.57 -2.63 7.46
CA PHE A 41 4.29 -1.88 6.43
C PHE A 41 4.95 -0.61 6.97
N VAL A 42 4.66 -0.24 8.22
CA VAL A 42 5.27 0.89 8.93
C VAL A 42 6.25 0.34 9.97
N SER A 43 7.36 1.04 10.21
CA SER A 43 8.32 0.65 11.24
C SER A 43 7.69 0.71 12.63
N ASP A 44 7.85 -0.36 13.41
CA ASP A 44 7.46 -0.41 14.81
C ASP A 44 8.45 0.36 15.72
N SER A 45 8.24 0.30 17.03
CA SER A 45 9.12 0.94 18.02
C SER A 45 10.57 0.44 17.97
N ASN A 46 10.80 -0.74 17.41
CA ASN A 46 12.12 -1.34 17.23
C ASN A 46 12.70 -1.06 15.83
N GLY A 47 12.01 -0.27 15.00
CA GLY A 47 12.41 0.03 13.63
C GLY A 47 12.11 -1.09 12.63
N VAL A 48 11.39 -2.15 13.02
CA VAL A 48 11.14 -3.33 12.18
C VAL A 48 9.86 -3.15 11.38
N SER A 49 9.91 -3.52 10.10
CA SER A 49 8.79 -3.49 9.14
C SER A 49 8.98 -4.56 8.07
N VAL A 50 7.87 -5.09 7.54
CA VAL A 50 7.85 -5.96 6.35
C VAL A 50 8.31 -5.20 5.09
N GLY A 51 8.36 -3.87 5.15
CA GLY A 51 8.91 -3.02 4.09
C GLY A 51 10.30 -3.46 3.62
N HIS A 52 11.21 -3.82 4.55
CA HIS A 52 12.56 -4.28 4.18
C HIS A 52 12.55 -5.57 3.37
N LEU A 53 11.67 -6.52 3.74
CA LEU A 53 11.51 -7.76 2.98
C LEU A 53 10.94 -7.50 1.59
N LEU A 54 9.96 -6.59 1.48
CA LEU A 54 9.40 -6.20 0.19
C LEU A 54 10.43 -5.50 -0.71
N THR A 55 11.31 -4.68 -0.14
CA THR A 55 12.42 -4.07 -0.88
C THR A 55 13.37 -5.13 -1.43
N LEU A 56 13.69 -6.17 -0.64
CA LEU A 56 14.52 -7.27 -1.11
C LEU A 56 13.85 -8.06 -2.25
N ILE A 57 12.57 -8.40 -2.11
CA ILE A 57 11.83 -9.19 -3.12
C ILE A 57 11.63 -8.40 -4.42
N GLN A 58 11.46 -7.08 -4.32
CA GLN A 58 11.31 -6.19 -5.48
C GLN A 58 12.65 -5.67 -6.01
N ASP A 59 13.78 -6.02 -5.38
CA ASP A 59 15.09 -5.66 -5.88
C ASP A 59 15.31 -6.30 -7.24
N ARG A 60 16.04 -5.58 -8.09
CA ARG A 60 16.31 -5.99 -9.47
C ARG A 60 16.98 -7.36 -9.53
N VAL A 61 17.94 -7.63 -8.66
CA VAL A 61 18.66 -8.91 -8.65
C VAL A 61 17.70 -10.07 -8.34
N PHE A 62 16.81 -9.87 -7.38
CA PHE A 62 15.83 -10.88 -7.01
C PHE A 62 14.81 -11.10 -8.13
N LEU A 63 14.27 -10.03 -8.73
CA LEU A 63 13.33 -10.12 -9.86
C LEU A 63 13.95 -10.74 -11.12
N GLU A 64 15.19 -10.38 -11.45
CA GLU A 64 15.89 -10.96 -12.62
C GLU A 64 16.12 -12.46 -12.46
N SER A 65 16.36 -12.94 -11.24
CA SER A 65 16.53 -14.37 -10.96
C SER A 65 15.30 -15.21 -11.36
N TRP A 66 14.09 -14.65 -11.25
CA TRP A 66 12.85 -15.32 -11.69
C TRP A 66 12.76 -15.47 -13.20
N ARG A 67 13.43 -14.61 -13.98
CA ARG A 67 13.45 -14.71 -15.45
C ARG A 67 14.25 -15.91 -15.94
N GLU A 68 15.23 -16.34 -15.16
CA GLU A 68 16.03 -17.54 -15.47
C GLU A 68 15.29 -18.85 -15.15
N LEU A 69 14.12 -18.77 -14.49
CA LEU A 69 13.27 -19.91 -14.14
C LEU A 69 12.09 -20.11 -15.11
N ASN A 70 11.88 -19.20 -16.06
CA ASN A 70 10.84 -19.24 -17.10
C ASN A 70 11.46 -19.49 -18.48
#